data_AF-A0A9P6IHT7-F1
#
_entry.id   AF-A0A9P6IHT7-F1
#
_cell.length_a   1.000
_cell.length_b   1.000
_cell.length_c   1.000
_cell.angle_alpha   90.00
_cell.angle_beta   90.00
_cell.angle_gamma   90.00
#
_symmetry.space_group_name_H-M   'P 1'
#
loop_
_entity.id
_entity.type
_entity.pdbx_description
1 polymer ?
#
loop_
_entity_poly.entity_id
_entity_poly.type
_entity_poly.pdbx_seq_one_letter_code
_entity_poly.pdbx_strand_id
1 'polypeptide(L)'
;MANHVQVMAPDSQEYLIKIAQLFDHVSATQHSSSGMSFTTGLLLGQLSVVVLVIVCFKYLLLEDVRYGRKPRSFSNRGLAIPAPPTKPSLPSTTTILNKTLYDIYDHPPESLDWMSVLLAQAIAQYRDDSKVNNRLIKALAEALNGGVRPDWVGHIRVTELNLGEDFPVLSRVRIRPADQPLGSV
;
A
#
# COMPACT_ATOMS: atom_id res chain seq x y z
N MET A 1 -71.83 53.58 27.52
CA MET A 1 -71.05 53.27 28.75
C MET A 1 -69.84 52.45 28.32
N ALA A 2 -68.67 53.09 28.26
CA ALA A 2 -67.44 52.50 27.76
C ALA A 2 -66.72 51.73 28.87
N ASN A 3 -66.45 50.44 28.66
CA ASN A 3 -65.56 49.66 29.53
C ASN A 3 -64.12 49.93 29.11
N HIS A 4 -63.41 50.69 29.96
CA HIS A 4 -62.00 50.95 29.82
C HIS A 4 -61.22 49.67 30.19
N VAL A 5 -60.82 48.88 29.19
CA VAL A 5 -59.87 47.78 29.40
C VAL A 5 -58.50 48.41 29.64
N GLN A 6 -58.04 48.37 30.90
CA GLN A 6 -56.68 48.78 31.24
C GLN A 6 -55.72 47.69 30.73
N VAL A 7 -55.05 47.98 29.61
CA VAL A 7 -53.92 47.16 29.15
C VAL A 7 -52.75 47.44 30.09
N MET A 8 -52.50 46.52 31.01
CA MET A 8 -51.34 46.57 31.90
C MET A 8 -50.10 46.24 31.07
N ALA A 9 -49.37 47.27 30.64
CA ALA A 9 -48.08 47.10 29.98
C ALA A 9 -47.07 46.58 31.03
N PRO A 10 -46.44 45.42 30.82
CA PRO A 10 -45.49 44.89 31.79
C PRO A 10 -44.25 45.79 31.89
N ASP A 11 -43.73 45.94 33.11
CA ASP A 11 -42.55 46.77 33.38
C ASP A 11 -41.33 46.29 32.60
N SER A 12 -40.47 47.23 32.19
CA SER A 12 -39.25 46.97 31.39
C SER A 12 -38.34 45.88 31.96
N GLN A 13 -38.39 45.65 33.28
CA GLN A 13 -37.67 44.60 33.98
C GLN A 13 -38.10 43.19 33.56
N GLU A 14 -39.39 42.98 33.25
CA GLU A 14 -39.91 41.66 32.87
C GLU A 14 -39.42 41.24 31.48
N TYR A 15 -39.26 42.21 30.58
CA TYR A 15 -38.68 41.98 29.25
C TYR A 15 -37.20 41.56 29.35
N LEU A 16 -36.43 42.20 30.24
CA LEU A 16 -35.02 41.86 30.44
C LEU A 16 -34.87 40.45 31.01
N ILE A 17 -35.75 40.05 31.93
CA ILE A 17 -35.76 38.69 32.49
C ILE A 17 -36.15 37.66 31.42
N LYS A 18 -37.16 37.94 30.59
CA LYS A 18 -37.53 37.06 29.46
C LYS A 18 -36.41 36.93 28.43
N ILE A 19 -35.66 38.00 28.15
CA ILE A 19 -34.51 37.96 27.24
C ILE A 19 -33.35 37.15 27.85
N ALA A 20 -33.07 37.32 29.15
CA ALA A 20 -32.05 36.53 29.84
C ALA A 20 -32.41 35.03 29.86
N GLN A 21 -33.67 34.69 30.11
CA GLN A 21 -34.16 33.31 30.09
C GLN A 21 -34.14 32.69 28.68
N LEU A 22 -34.44 33.48 27.64
CA LEU A 22 -34.29 33.03 26.25
C LEU A 22 -32.82 32.76 25.89
N PHE A 23 -31.89 33.56 26.41
CA PHE A 23 -30.46 33.38 26.17
C PHE A 23 -29.90 32.13 26.87
N ASP A 24 -30.35 31.84 28.09
CA ASP A 24 -30.01 30.61 28.82
C ASP A 24 -30.57 29.36 28.11
N HIS A 25 -31.80 29.42 27.59
CA HIS A 25 -32.37 28.32 26.81
C HIS A 25 -31.66 28.06 25.47
N VAL A 26 -31.12 29.10 24.83
CA VAL A 26 -30.29 28.96 23.61
C VAL A 26 -28.91 28.38 23.95
N SER A 27 -28.38 28.65 25.15
CA SER A 27 -27.10 28.11 25.60
C SER A 27 -27.19 26.64 26.04
N ALA A 28 -28.37 26.18 26.49
CA ALA A 28 -28.62 24.81 26.94
C ALA A 28 -28.83 23.78 25.81
N THR A 29 -28.80 24.19 24.53
CA THR A 29 -28.81 23.27 23.37
C THR A 29 -27.39 22.94 22.88
N GLN A 30 -26.44 22.76 23.80
CA GLN A 30 -25.21 22.02 23.53
C GLN A 30 -25.52 20.53 23.69
N HIS A 31 -26.20 19.97 22.68
CA HIS A 31 -26.20 18.53 22.47
C HIS A 31 -24.75 18.10 22.31
N SER A 32 -24.29 17.23 23.20
CA SER A 32 -23.02 16.53 23.17
C SER A 32 -22.90 15.69 21.90
N SER A 33 -22.72 16.37 20.77
CA SER A 33 -22.14 15.78 19.59
C SER A 33 -20.64 15.93 19.77
N SER A 34 -19.99 14.85 20.18
CA SER A 34 -18.56 14.65 19.89
C SER A 34 -18.40 14.48 18.38
N GLY A 35 -18.75 15.53 17.63
CA GLY A 35 -18.47 15.63 16.22
C GLY A 35 -16.97 15.66 16.08
N MET A 36 -16.41 14.55 15.62
CA MET A 36 -14.99 14.44 15.33
C MET A 36 -14.58 15.64 14.48
N SER A 37 -13.77 16.54 15.06
CA SER A 37 -13.32 17.73 14.36
C SER A 37 -12.63 17.28 13.07
N PHE A 38 -12.92 17.96 11.96
CA PHE A 38 -12.33 17.68 10.65
C PHE A 38 -10.80 17.56 10.74
N THR A 39 -10.16 18.37 11.58
CA THR A 39 -8.72 18.31 11.84
C THR A 39 -8.28 17.04 12.57
N THR A 40 -9.11 16.50 13.48
CA THR A 40 -8.88 15.20 14.14
C THR A 40 -9.01 14.05 13.15
N GLY A 41 -9.99 14.10 12.24
CA GLY A 41 -10.13 13.14 11.15
C GLY A 41 -8.93 13.19 10.18
N LEU A 42 -8.46 14.39 9.85
CA LEU A 42 -7.29 14.60 8.99
C LEU A 42 -5.99 14.10 9.63
N LEU A 43 -5.75 14.42 10.91
CA LEU A 43 -4.60 13.93 11.68
C LEU A 43 -4.62 12.40 11.81
N LEU A 44 -5.79 11.82 12.08
CA LEU A 44 -5.95 10.36 12.17
C LEU A 44 -5.73 9.69 10.81
N GLY A 45 -6.19 10.31 9.72
CA GLY A 45 -5.93 9.86 8.35
C GLY A 45 -4.45 9.92 7.98
N GLN A 46 -3.77 11.02 8.30
CA GLN A 46 -2.31 11.14 8.08
C GLN A 46 -1.54 10.09 8.90
N LEU A 47 -1.91 9.89 10.17
CA LEU A 47 -1.29 8.87 11.01
C LEU A 47 -1.53 7.46 10.45
N SER A 48 -2.72 7.19 9.93
CA SER A 48 -3.05 5.92 9.25
C SER A 48 -2.17 5.67 8.01
N VAL A 49 -1.96 6.70 7.18
CA VAL A 49 -1.09 6.61 6.00
C VAL A 49 0.36 6.37 6.39
N VAL A 50 0.86 7.07 7.41
CA VAL A 50 2.24 6.87 7.92
C VAL A 50 2.44 5.46 8.46
N VAL A 51 1.47 4.91 9.21
CA VAL A 51 1.51 3.53 9.69
C VAL A 51 1.52 2.54 8.51
N LEU A 52 0.68 2.77 7.49
CA LEU A 52 0.67 1.92 6.29
C LEU A 52 2.02 1.97 5.56
N VAL A 53 2.64 3.13 5.41
CA VAL A 53 3.96 3.27 4.77
C VAL A 53 5.03 2.53 5.56
N ILE A 54 5.03 2.62 6.89
CA ILE A 54 5.98 1.91 7.76
C ILE A 54 5.79 0.39 7.65
N VAL A 55 4.54 -0.08 7.71
CA VAL A 55 4.19 -1.50 7.53
C VAL A 55 4.61 -1.97 6.14
N CYS A 56 4.27 -1.22 5.09
CA CYS A 56 4.61 -1.53 3.72
C CYS A 56 6.14 -1.57 3.50
N PHE A 57 6.90 -0.63 4.06
CA PHE A 57 8.37 -0.71 4.07
C PHE A 57 8.85 -1.95 4.82
N LYS A 58 8.32 -2.25 6.00
CA LYS A 58 8.72 -3.43 6.77
C LYS A 58 8.43 -4.75 6.02
N TYR A 59 7.27 -4.88 5.41
CA TYR A 59 6.85 -6.14 4.76
C TYR A 59 7.31 -6.23 3.28
N LEU A 60 7.41 -5.13 2.54
CA LEU A 60 7.92 -5.16 1.16
C LEU A 60 9.45 -5.13 1.06
N LEU A 61 10.17 -4.51 2.01
CA LEU A 61 11.63 -4.43 1.96
C LEU A 61 12.35 -5.36 2.94
N LEU A 62 11.72 -5.79 4.05
CA LEU A 62 12.37 -6.66 5.05
C LEU A 62 11.73 -8.06 5.19
N GLU A 63 10.63 -8.37 4.52
CA GLU A 63 10.13 -9.74 4.51
C GLU A 63 10.92 -10.55 3.48
N ASP A 64 12.04 -11.12 3.91
CA ASP A 64 12.57 -12.29 3.23
C ASP A 64 11.47 -13.35 3.21
N VAL A 65 10.97 -13.68 2.02
CA VAL A 65 10.15 -14.87 1.83
C VAL A 65 10.99 -16.04 2.32
N ARG A 66 10.70 -16.51 3.54
CA ARG A 66 11.19 -17.81 3.99
C ARG A 66 10.54 -18.83 3.07
N TYR A 67 11.20 -19.12 1.94
CA TYR A 67 10.86 -20.22 1.06
C TYR A 67 11.12 -21.52 1.80
N GLY A 68 10.24 -21.85 2.74
CA GLY A 68 10.16 -23.15 3.36
C GLY A 68 9.68 -24.14 2.32
N ARG A 69 10.60 -24.66 1.49
CA ARG A 69 10.35 -25.87 0.72
C ARG A 69 10.04 -27.00 1.70
N LYS A 70 8.81 -27.49 1.71
CA LYS A 70 8.51 -28.86 2.09
C LYS A 70 8.23 -29.65 0.81
N PRO A 71 9.02 -30.68 0.47
CA PRO A 71 8.65 -31.57 -0.62
C PRO A 71 7.45 -32.39 -0.13
N ARG A 72 6.25 -32.11 -0.67
CA ARG A 72 5.10 -32.99 -0.50
C ARG A 72 5.28 -34.16 -1.48
N SER A 73 5.65 -35.30 -0.93
CA SER A 73 5.55 -36.60 -1.59
C SER A 73 4.10 -36.81 -2.05
N PHE A 74 3.90 -36.95 -3.36
CA PHE A 74 2.63 -37.34 -3.95
C PHE A 74 2.46 -38.85 -3.80
N SER A 75 1.56 -39.27 -2.92
CA SER A 75 1.02 -40.63 -2.94
C SER A 75 -0.34 -40.62 -3.63
N ASN A 76 -0.39 -41.13 -4.85
CA ASN A 76 -1.64 -41.39 -5.57
C ASN A 76 -2.36 -42.57 -4.92
N ARG A 77 -3.41 -42.28 -4.14
CA ARG A 77 -4.47 -43.26 -3.87
C ARG A 77 -5.81 -42.63 -4.24
N GLY A 78 -6.36 -43.14 -5.34
CA GLY A 78 -7.66 -42.77 -5.86
C GLY A 78 -8.76 -43.07 -4.87
N LEU A 79 -9.44 -42.01 -4.44
CA LEU A 79 -10.79 -42.01 -3.90
C LEU A 79 -11.50 -40.88 -4.63
N ALA A 80 -12.64 -41.18 -5.27
CA ALA A 80 -13.42 -40.18 -5.99
C ALA A 80 -14.04 -39.20 -5.00
N ILE A 81 -13.42 -38.03 -4.86
CA ILE A 81 -13.93 -36.88 -4.09
C ILE A 81 -14.88 -36.11 -5.03
N PRO A 82 -16.13 -35.81 -4.62
CA PRO A 82 -17.01 -34.92 -5.38
C PRO A 82 -16.30 -33.59 -5.60
N ALA A 83 -16.36 -33.06 -6.83
CA ALA A 83 -15.62 -31.86 -7.22
C ALA A 83 -15.85 -30.72 -6.21
N PRO A 84 -14.78 -30.06 -5.72
CA PRO A 84 -14.93 -28.91 -4.83
C PRO A 84 -15.70 -27.78 -5.54
N PRO A 85 -16.44 -26.95 -4.79
CA PRO A 85 -17.12 -25.79 -5.36
C PRO A 85 -16.11 -24.95 -6.13
N THR A 86 -16.53 -24.56 -7.33
CA THR A 86 -15.82 -23.75 -8.32
C THR A 86 -14.84 -22.78 -7.66
N LYS A 87 -13.54 -23.03 -7.84
CA LYS A 87 -12.51 -22.01 -7.59
C LYS A 87 -12.98 -20.74 -8.31
N PRO A 88 -12.88 -19.55 -7.69
CA PRO A 88 -13.19 -18.32 -8.42
C PRO A 88 -12.39 -18.33 -9.71
N SER A 89 -13.07 -18.39 -10.85
CA SER A 89 -12.40 -18.40 -12.14
C SER A 89 -11.65 -17.09 -12.23
N LEU A 90 -10.31 -17.15 -12.33
CA LEU A 90 -9.54 -15.95 -12.56
C LEU A 90 -10.13 -15.23 -13.79
N PRO A 91 -10.24 -13.89 -13.75
CA PRO A 91 -10.73 -13.14 -14.89
C PRO A 91 -9.87 -13.50 -16.10
N SER A 92 -10.53 -13.82 -17.21
CA SER A 92 -9.83 -14.11 -18.46
C SER A 92 -8.95 -12.92 -18.87
N THR A 93 -7.82 -13.18 -19.50
CA THR A 93 -6.88 -12.14 -19.94
C THR A 93 -7.57 -11.06 -20.80
N THR A 94 -8.52 -11.45 -21.65
CA THR A 94 -9.33 -10.53 -22.45
C THR A 94 -10.21 -9.62 -21.61
N THR A 95 -10.78 -10.12 -20.50
CA THR A 95 -11.54 -9.29 -19.55
C THR A 95 -10.65 -8.27 -18.87
N ILE A 96 -9.43 -8.66 -18.48
CA ILE A 96 -8.46 -7.76 -17.84
C ILE A 96 -8.10 -6.64 -18.82
N LEU A 97 -7.66 -6.98 -20.03
CA LEU A 97 -7.25 -6.00 -21.06
C LEU A 97 -8.37 -5.02 -21.40
N ASN A 98 -9.60 -5.50 -21.57
CA ASN A 98 -10.75 -4.64 -21.84
C ASN A 98 -11.07 -3.71 -20.66
N LYS A 99 -11.00 -4.21 -19.43
CA LYS A 99 -11.22 -3.40 -18.23
C LYS A 99 -10.11 -2.40 -17.96
N THR A 100 -8.88 -2.71 -18.35
CA THR A 100 -7.73 -1.80 -18.28
C THR A 100 -7.60 -0.91 -19.51
N LEU A 101 -8.52 -1.03 -20.48
CA LEU A 101 -8.49 -0.30 -21.75
C LEU A 101 -7.14 -0.42 -22.48
N TYR A 102 -6.50 -1.58 -22.37
CA TYR A 102 -5.17 -1.84 -22.92
C TYR A 102 -5.29 -2.72 -24.16
N ASP A 103 -4.85 -2.20 -25.30
CA ASP A 103 -4.74 -2.97 -26.54
C ASP A 103 -3.29 -3.45 -26.73
N ILE A 104 -3.10 -4.75 -26.97
CA ILE A 104 -1.75 -5.31 -27.13
C ILE A 104 -1.10 -4.83 -28.43
N TYR A 105 -1.89 -4.59 -29.48
CA TYR A 105 -1.37 -4.33 -30.82
C TYR A 105 -1.10 -2.84 -31.06
N ASP A 106 -2.04 -1.99 -30.64
CA ASP A 106 -2.02 -0.57 -30.99
C ASP A 106 -1.51 0.33 -29.86
N HIS A 107 -1.22 -0.22 -28.67
CA HIS A 107 -0.73 0.60 -27.56
C HIS A 107 0.73 1.00 -27.74
N PRO A 108 1.05 2.30 -27.71
CA PRO A 108 2.43 2.75 -27.84
C PRO A 108 3.28 2.28 -26.65
N PRO A 109 4.60 2.10 -26.84
CA PRO A 109 5.52 1.85 -25.74
C PRO A 109 5.47 2.97 -24.70
N GLU A 110 5.36 2.60 -23.43
CA GLU A 110 5.32 3.56 -22.32
C GLU A 110 6.73 3.92 -21.84
N SER A 111 6.91 5.17 -21.41
CA SER A 111 8.07 5.58 -20.62
C SER A 111 7.82 5.29 -19.15
N LEU A 112 8.83 4.77 -18.47
CA LEU A 112 8.73 4.34 -17.07
C LEU A 112 9.77 5.09 -16.23
N ASP A 113 9.87 6.39 -16.51
CA ASP A 113 10.94 7.25 -16.00
C ASP A 113 10.84 7.43 -14.49
N TRP A 114 9.61 7.59 -13.97
CA TRP A 114 9.37 7.70 -12.52
C TRP A 114 9.85 6.46 -11.77
N MET A 115 9.64 5.25 -12.33
CA MET A 115 10.09 4.00 -11.70
C MET A 115 11.61 3.87 -11.82
N SER A 116 12.19 4.29 -12.93
CA SER A 116 13.65 4.30 -13.10
C SER A 116 14.31 5.15 -12.00
N VAL A 117 13.71 6.31 -11.65
CA VAL A 117 14.19 7.15 -10.56
C VAL A 117 14.03 6.47 -9.19
N LEU A 118 12.88 5.86 -8.91
CA LEU A 118 12.68 5.13 -7.64
C LEU A 118 13.61 3.93 -7.51
N LEU A 119 13.84 3.20 -8.59
CA LEU A 119 14.77 2.08 -8.64
C LEU A 119 16.20 2.56 -8.43
N ALA A 120 16.57 3.70 -9.03
CA ALA A 120 17.86 4.34 -8.79
C ALA A 120 18.04 4.72 -7.32
N GLN A 121 17.02 5.32 -6.69
CA GLN A 121 17.04 5.66 -5.26
C GLN A 121 17.20 4.41 -4.38
N ALA A 122 16.47 3.34 -4.68
CA ALA A 122 16.59 2.08 -3.95
C ALA A 122 17.98 1.45 -4.08
N ILE A 123 18.54 1.42 -5.30
CA ILE A 123 19.90 0.91 -5.55
C ILE A 123 20.95 1.77 -4.84
N ALA A 124 20.81 3.09 -4.88
CA ALA A 124 21.72 4.03 -4.22
C ALA A 124 21.74 3.79 -2.70
N GLN A 125 20.57 3.67 -2.08
CA GLN A 125 20.46 3.39 -0.66
C GLN A 125 21.12 2.04 -0.30
N TYR A 126 20.92 1.03 -1.14
CA TYR A 126 21.50 -0.29 -0.90
C TYR A 126 23.03 -0.32 -1.09
N ARG A 127 23.57 0.49 -2.02
CA ARG A 127 25.01 0.72 -2.18
C ARG A 127 25.62 1.32 -0.93
N ASP A 128 25.00 2.38 -0.39
CA ASP A 128 25.51 3.06 0.80
C ASP A 128 25.41 2.17 2.05
N ASP A 129 24.30 1.46 2.23
CA ASP A 129 24.14 0.50 3.33
C ASP A 129 25.18 -0.62 3.29
N SER A 130 25.61 -1.03 2.09
CA SER A 130 26.59 -2.10 1.90
C SER A 130 28.01 -1.65 2.23
N LYS A 131 28.37 -0.41 1.92
CA LYS A 131 29.66 0.21 2.31
C LYS A 131 29.80 0.30 3.84
N VAL A 132 28.69 0.60 4.52
CA VAL A 132 28.70 0.78 5.99
C VAL A 132 28.59 -0.56 6.73
N ASN A 133 27.72 -1.47 6.29
CA ASN A 133 27.34 -2.63 7.09
C ASN A 133 27.82 -3.99 6.56
N ASN A 134 28.49 -4.05 5.40
CA ASN A 134 28.90 -5.29 4.71
C ASN A 134 27.76 -6.32 4.56
N ARG A 135 26.50 -5.87 4.60
CA ARG A 135 25.31 -6.75 4.60
C ARG A 135 25.24 -7.57 3.32
N LEU A 136 25.48 -6.93 2.19
CA LEU A 136 25.51 -7.57 0.89
C LEU A 136 26.59 -8.64 0.75
N ILE A 137 27.80 -8.31 1.20
CA ILE A 137 28.93 -9.23 1.16
C ILE A 137 28.62 -10.48 2.00
N LYS A 138 28.02 -10.29 3.18
CA LYS A 138 27.57 -11.39 4.04
C LYS A 138 26.45 -12.21 3.40
N ALA A 139 25.42 -11.55 2.87
CA ALA A 139 24.29 -12.22 2.20
C ALA A 139 24.74 -13.00 0.96
N LEU A 140 25.66 -12.45 0.16
CA LEU A 140 26.23 -13.13 -1.00
C LEU A 140 27.13 -14.29 -0.59
N ALA A 141 27.97 -14.12 0.42
CA ALA A 141 28.78 -15.21 0.96
C ALA A 141 27.90 -16.33 1.53
N GLU A 142 26.82 -15.99 2.23
CA GLU A 142 25.85 -16.98 2.74
C GLU A 142 25.13 -17.68 1.58
N ALA A 143 24.67 -16.96 0.57
CA ALA A 143 24.00 -17.54 -0.61
C ALA A 143 24.93 -18.49 -1.40
N LEU A 144 26.20 -18.10 -1.59
CA LEU A 144 27.20 -18.91 -2.29
C LEU A 144 27.62 -20.16 -1.50
N ASN A 145 27.57 -20.12 -0.17
CA ASN A 145 27.95 -21.24 0.68
C ASN A 145 26.77 -22.07 1.21
N GLY A 146 25.53 -21.57 1.13
CA GLY A 146 24.33 -22.21 1.68
C GLY A 146 23.61 -23.18 0.73
N GLY A 147 24.02 -23.25 -0.54
CA GLY A 147 23.40 -24.09 -1.57
C GLY A 147 24.16 -25.38 -1.91
N VAL A 148 23.98 -25.86 -3.15
CA VAL A 148 24.67 -27.04 -3.73
C VAL A 148 26.11 -26.66 -4.07
N ARG A 149 26.91 -26.36 -3.05
CA ARG A 149 28.34 -26.16 -3.21
C ARG A 149 28.99 -27.54 -3.43
N PRO A 150 29.75 -27.77 -4.51
CA PRO A 150 30.44 -29.03 -4.74
C PRO A 150 31.52 -29.30 -3.68
N ASP A 151 31.75 -30.58 -3.35
CA ASP A 151 32.65 -30.99 -2.26
C ASP A 151 34.12 -30.59 -2.46
N TRP A 152 34.54 -30.36 -3.70
CA TRP A 152 35.90 -29.91 -4.06
C TRP A 152 36.09 -28.39 -3.96
N VAL A 153 35.01 -27.60 -3.86
CA VAL A 153 35.09 -26.14 -3.69
C VAL A 153 35.25 -25.84 -2.21
N GLY A 154 36.31 -25.12 -1.83
CA GLY A 154 36.53 -24.60 -0.47
C GLY A 154 35.58 -23.45 -0.10
N HIS A 155 35.67 -22.94 1.14
CA HIS A 155 34.78 -21.88 1.60
C HIS A 155 34.93 -20.61 0.76
N ILE A 156 33.87 -20.20 0.06
CA ILE A 156 33.89 -19.02 -0.81
C ILE A 156 33.80 -17.78 0.07
N ARG A 157 34.80 -16.88 -0.01
CA ARG A 157 34.77 -15.57 0.65
C ARG A 157 34.65 -14.50 -0.41
N VAL A 158 33.68 -13.61 -0.25
CA VAL A 158 33.55 -12.40 -1.06
C VAL A 158 34.48 -11.36 -0.45
N THR A 159 35.53 -10.97 -1.18
CA THR A 159 36.51 -9.99 -0.70
C THR A 159 36.04 -8.57 -0.96
N GLU A 160 35.50 -8.32 -2.14
CA GLU A 160 35.08 -7.01 -2.61
C GLU A 160 33.80 -7.13 -3.43
N LEU A 161 32.96 -6.10 -3.38
CA LEU A 161 31.73 -6.00 -4.14
C LEU A 161 31.64 -4.61 -4.75
N ASN A 162 31.60 -4.55 -6.08
CA ASN A 162 31.37 -3.32 -6.83
C ASN A 162 30.03 -3.43 -7.55
N LEU A 163 29.10 -2.52 -7.24
CA LEU A 163 27.78 -2.47 -7.85
C LEU A 163 27.71 -1.49 -9.04
N GLY A 164 28.83 -0.85 -9.39
CA GLY A 164 28.89 0.23 -10.38
C GLY A 164 28.39 1.57 -9.84
N GLU A 165 28.32 2.57 -10.70
CA GLU A 165 27.82 3.91 -10.38
C GLU A 165 26.54 4.24 -11.16
N ASP A 166 26.35 3.65 -12.34
CA ASP A 166 25.16 3.87 -13.15
C ASP A 166 23.91 3.18 -12.59
N PHE A 167 22.76 3.62 -13.08
CA PHE A 167 21.45 3.08 -12.73
C PHE A 167 20.74 2.50 -13.97
N PRO A 168 19.97 1.42 -13.80
CA PRO A 168 19.17 0.88 -14.88
C PRO A 168 18.07 1.86 -15.31
N VAL A 169 17.88 2.00 -16.63
CA VAL A 169 16.82 2.83 -17.21
C VAL A 169 15.76 1.93 -17.84
N LEU A 170 14.52 2.06 -17.38
CA LEU A 170 13.38 1.32 -17.92
C LEU A 170 12.70 2.16 -18.99
N SER A 171 12.68 1.65 -20.22
CA SER A 171 12.09 2.33 -21.36
C SER A 171 11.38 1.36 -22.30
N ARG A 172 10.41 1.88 -23.05
CA ARG A 172 9.62 1.13 -24.05
C ARG A 172 8.90 -0.09 -23.48
N VAL A 173 8.27 0.08 -22.33
CA VAL A 173 7.55 -1.01 -21.67
C VAL A 173 6.25 -1.30 -22.42
N ARG A 174 5.97 -2.59 -22.64
CA ARG A 174 4.78 -3.08 -23.34
C ARG A 174 4.32 -4.40 -22.74
N ILE A 175 3.02 -4.62 -22.69
CA ILE A 175 2.43 -5.90 -22.28
C ILE A 175 2.39 -6.81 -23.51
N ARG A 176 2.84 -8.06 -23.36
CA ARG A 176 2.73 -9.10 -24.39
C ARG A 176 2.32 -10.44 -23.79
N PRO A 177 1.63 -11.30 -24.55
CA PRO A 177 1.39 -12.68 -24.15
C PRO A 177 2.71 -13.44 -23.97
N ALA A 178 2.83 -14.24 -22.91
CA ALA A 178 4.06 -14.96 -22.58
C ALA A 178 4.44 -16.02 -23.64
N ASP A 179 3.45 -16.58 -24.33
CA ASP A 179 3.64 -17.67 -25.29
C ASP A 179 4.08 -17.19 -26.68
N GLN A 180 4.16 -15.87 -26.92
CA GLN A 180 4.53 -15.32 -28.22
C GLN A 180 6.05 -15.27 -28.39
N PRO A 181 6.64 -15.99 -29.35
CA PRO A 181 8.08 -16.04 -29.54
C PRO A 181 8.62 -14.67 -29.99
N LEU A 182 9.76 -14.29 -29.41
CA LEU A 182 10.46 -13.03 -29.62
C LEU A 182 10.86 -12.90 -31.11
N GLY A 183 10.10 -12.14 -31.90
CA GLY A 183 10.41 -11.87 -33.32
C GLY A 183 9.25 -12.07 -34.31
N SER A 184 8.09 -12.54 -33.86
CA SER A 184 6.86 -12.49 -34.67
C SER A 184 6.18 -11.14 -34.51
N VAL A 185 6.51 -10.21 -35.41
CA VAL A 185 5.68 -9.04 -35.72
C VAL A 185 4.89 -9.36 -36.97
#